data_AF-A0A1J3DQE4-F1
#
_entry.id   AF-A0A1J3DQE4-F1
#
_cell.length_a   1.000
_cell.length_b   1.000
_cell.length_c   1.000
_cell.angle_alpha   90.00
_cell.angle_beta   90.00
_cell.angle_gamma   90.00
#
_symmetry.space_group_name_H-M   'P 1'
#
loop_
_entity.id
_entity.type
_entity.pdbx_description
1 polymer ?
#
loop_
_entity_poly.entity_id
_entity_poly.type
_entity_poly.pdbx_seq_one_letter_code
_entity_poly.pdbx_strand_id
1 'polypeptide(L)' 'SFSTCIFSDFAGDITVIVDGESFLLHKFPLLARCGKMRKLVRDLKESCSSMIELRYFPGGALTFELAMKFCYGINFEI' A
#
# COMPACT_ATOMS: atom_id res chain seq x y z
N SER A 1 1.04 -17.81 8.01
CA SER A 1 1.46 -16.49 7.51
C SER A 1 1.39 -16.54 6.00
N PHE A 2 0.29 -16.06 5.41
CA PHE A 2 0.12 -16.00 3.96
C PHE A 2 0.21 -14.53 3.57
N SER A 3 1.31 -14.14 2.94
CA SER A 3 1.46 -12.82 2.34
C SER A 3 0.66 -12.80 1.03
N THR A 4 -0.47 -12.08 1.00
CA THR A 4 -1.26 -11.91 -0.22
C THR A 4 -0.51 -10.94 -1.15
N CYS A 5 0.28 -11.48 -2.07
CA CYS A 5 0.88 -10.69 -3.16
C CYS A 5 -0.20 -10.41 -4.20
N ILE A 6 -0.85 -9.24 -4.11
CA ILE A 6 -2.06 -8.93 -4.90
C ILE A 6 -1.74 -8.39 -6.31
N PHE A 7 -0.47 -8.06 -6.60
CA PHE A 7 -0.05 -7.42 -7.86
C PHE A 7 1.32 -7.99 -8.33
N SER A 8 1.35 -8.73 -9.45
CA SER A 8 2.44 -9.67 -9.81
C SER A 8 3.61 -9.10 -10.65
N ASP A 9 4.63 -9.96 -10.79
CA ASP A 9 5.74 -10.07 -11.77
C ASP A 9 6.99 -9.17 -11.67
N PHE A 10 7.00 -8.13 -10.83
CA PHE A 10 8.22 -7.38 -10.50
C PHE A 10 8.32 -7.13 -9.00
N ALA A 11 9.55 -7.02 -8.48
CA ALA A 11 9.75 -6.67 -7.07
C ALA A 11 9.09 -5.32 -6.76
N GLY A 12 8.06 -5.31 -5.92
CA GLY A 12 7.47 -4.08 -5.38
C GLY A 12 8.53 -3.23 -4.68
N ASP A 13 8.42 -1.91 -4.79
CA ASP A 13 9.42 -0.96 -4.27
C ASP A 13 9.02 -0.35 -2.92
N ILE A 14 7.88 -0.79 -2.37
CA ILE A 14 7.41 -0.44 -1.02
C ILE A 14 6.54 -1.54 -0.41
N THR A 15 6.72 -1.77 0.89
CA THR A 15 5.84 -2.61 1.71
C THR A 15 5.01 -1.73 2.65
N VAL A 16 3.69 -1.89 2.64
CA VAL A 16 2.80 -1.25 3.61
C VAL A 16 2.20 -2.34 4.49
N ILE A 17 2.40 -2.22 5.80
CA ILE A 17 1.79 -3.10 6.80
C ILE A 17 0.56 -2.40 7.36
N VAL A 18 -0.61 -3.01 7.25
CA VAL A 18 -1.88 -2.47 7.76
C VAL A 18 -2.47 -3.46 8.74
N ASP A 19 -2.54 -3.06 10.01
CA ASP A 19 -3.09 -3.91 11.09
C ASP A 19 -2.49 -5.33 11.13
N GLY A 20 -1.19 -5.44 10.79
CA GLY A 20 -0.44 -6.70 10.76
C GLY A 20 -0.43 -7.41 9.41
N GLU A 21 -1.24 -6.97 8.43
CA GLU A 21 -1.24 -7.52 7.08
C GLU A 21 -0.28 -6.77 6.15
N SER A 22 0.50 -7.51 5.36
CA SER A 22 1.52 -6.94 4.48
C SER A 22 1.04 -6.79 3.04
N PHE A 23 1.19 -5.59 2.49
CA PHE A 23 0.90 -5.26 1.09
C PHE A 23 2.20 -4.86 0.39
N LEU A 24 2.63 -5.67 -0.58
CA LEU A 24 3.73 -5.32 -1.47
C LEU A 24 3.18 -4.54 -2.66
N LEU A 25 3.65 -3.30 -2.86
CA LEU A 25 3.08 -2.36 -3.82
C LEU A 25 4.18 -1.67 -4.65
N HIS A 26 3.74 -0.95 -5.68
CA HIS A 26 4.56 -0.08 -6.51
C HIS A 26 4.24 1.38 -6.20
N LYS A 27 5.26 2.21 -6.00
CA LYS A 27 5.09 3.64 -5.68
C LYS A 27 4.33 4.37 -6.77
N PHE A 28 4.65 4.15 -8.04
CA PHE A 28 4.09 4.94 -9.15
C PHE A 28 2.54 5.01 -9.16
N PRO A 29 1.79 3.89 -9.18
CA PRO A 29 0.32 3.93 -9.14
C PRO A 29 -0.24 4.55 -7.84
N LEU A 30 0.40 4.29 -6.69
CA LEU A 30 -0.01 4.87 -5.41
C LEU A 30 0.16 6.39 -5.38
N LEU A 31 1.32 6.86 -5.83
CA LEU A 31 1.68 8.27 -5.79
C LEU A 31 0.83 9.07 -6.77
N ALA A 32 0.33 8.49 -7.86
CA ALA A 32 -0.57 9.19 -8.78
C ALA A 32 -1.92 9.52 -8.12
N ARG A 33 -2.47 8.62 -7.31
CA ARG A 33 -3.88 8.70 -6.86
C ARG A 33 -4.09 8.89 -5.35
N CYS A 34 -3.07 8.72 -4.51
CA CYS A 34 -3.17 8.87 -3.06
C CYS A 34 -2.20 9.92 -2.50
N GLY A 35 -2.74 11.10 -2.15
CA GLY A 35 -1.95 12.19 -1.56
C GLY A 35 -1.33 11.84 -0.19
N LYS A 36 -2.03 11.05 0.62
CA LYS A 36 -1.49 10.54 1.90
C LYS A 36 -0.30 9.62 1.67
N MET A 37 -0.38 8.72 0.69
CA MET A 37 0.73 7.83 0.35
C MET A 37 1.91 8.62 -0.24
N ARG A 38 1.65 9.66 -1.05
CA ARG A 38 2.70 10.60 -1.49
C ARG A 38 3.47 11.22 -0.35
N LYS A 39 2.77 11.66 0.69
CA LYS A 39 3.39 12.21 1.89
C LYS A 39 4.24 11.16 2.61
N LEU A 40 3.65 10.00 2.93
CA LEU A 40 4.34 8.93 3.66
C LEU A 40 5.60 8.42 2.94
N VAL A 41 5.54 8.23 1.62
CA VAL A 41 6.70 7.79 0.82
C VAL A 41 7.81 8.83 0.79
N ARG A 42 7.48 10.12 0.76
CA ARG A 42 8.49 11.19 0.83
C ARG A 42 9.16 11.21 2.19
N ASP A 43 8.39 11.14 3.26
CA ASP A 43 8.88 11.16 4.64
C ASP A 43 9.75 9.90 4.92
N LEU A 44 9.51 8.79 4.20
CA LEU A 44 10.32 7.57 4.26
C LEU A 44 11.70 7.68 3.56
N LYS A 45 11.83 8.52 2.53
CA LYS A 45 13.13 8.75 1.86
C LYS A 45 14.15 9.39 2.80
N GLU A 46 13.69 10.05 3.85
CA GLU A 46 14.56 10.63 4.90
C GLU A 46 15.08 9.56 5.88
N SER A 47 14.46 8.36 5.94
CA SER A 47 14.77 7.31 6.92
C SER A 47 15.41 6.05 6.35
N CYS A 48 15.78 6.01 5.06
CA CYS A 48 16.34 4.84 4.35
C CYS A 48 15.48 3.57 4.40
N SER A 49 14.24 3.63 4.90
CA SER A 49 13.32 2.50 4.97
C SER A 49 12.53 2.34 3.67
N SER A 50 12.10 1.12 3.36
CA SER A 50 11.15 0.79 2.29
C SER A 50 9.81 0.28 2.83
N MET A 51 9.57 0.43 4.14
CA MET A 51 8.40 -0.09 4.84
C MET A 51 7.63 1.00 5.58
N ILE A 52 6.30 0.98 5.45
CA ILE A 52 5.35 1.83 6.18
C ILE A 52 4.48 0.94 7.06
N GLU A 53 4.30 1.28 8.33
CA GLU A 53 3.35 0.60 9.23
C GLU A 53 2.18 1.53 9.57
N LEU A 54 0.96 1.03 9.36
CA LEU A 54 -0.31 1.70 9.65
C LEU A 54 -1.09 0.84 10.64
N ARG A 55 -1.25 1.34 11.87
CA ARG A 55 -2.03 0.69 12.92
C ARG A 55 -3.38 1.37 13.10
N TYR A 56 -4.38 0.58 13.48
CA TYR A 56 -5.77 1.01 13.69
C TYR A 56 -6.34 1.67 12.44
N PHE A 57 -6.16 1.03 11.28
CA PHE A 57 -6.60 1.62 10.03
C PHE A 57 -8.14 1.68 9.98
N PRO A 58 -8.74 2.81 9.61
CA PRO A 58 -10.19 2.91 9.50
C PRO A 58 -10.75 1.88 8.52
N GLY A 59 -11.60 0.97 9.01
CA GLY A 59 -12.14 -0.13 8.20
C GLY A 59 -11.17 -1.30 7.96
N GLY A 60 -10.00 -1.30 8.60
CA GLY A 60 -9.02 -2.40 8.59
C GLY A 60 -8.31 -2.61 7.25
N ALA A 61 -7.54 -3.70 7.19
CA ALA A 61 -6.73 -4.09 6.04
C ALA A 61 -7.55 -4.28 4.75
N LEU A 62 -8.76 -4.83 4.84
CA LEU A 62 -9.66 -4.98 3.68
C LEU A 62 -10.00 -3.63 3.03
N THR A 63 -10.32 -2.62 3.85
CA THR A 63 -10.61 -1.27 3.33
C THR A 63 -9.40 -0.67 2.64
N PHE A 64 -8.20 -0.90 3.19
CA PHE A 64 -6.96 -0.51 2.53
C PHE A 64 -6.79 -1.22 1.18
N GLU A 65 -7.03 -2.53 1.09
CA GLU A 65 -6.97 -3.29 -0.16
C GLU A 65 -7.89 -2.70 -1.24
N LEU A 66 -9.14 -2.39 -0.90
CA LEU A 66 -10.09 -1.77 -1.85
C LEU A 66 -9.59 -0.40 -2.33
N ALA A 67 -9.07 0.42 -1.41
CA ALA A 67 -8.46 1.69 -1.77
C ALA A 67 -7.23 1.52 -2.69
N MET A 68 -6.45 0.45 -2.52
CA MET A 68 -5.34 0.14 -3.41
C MET A 68 -5.85 -0.31 -4.78
N LYS A 69 -6.87 -1.17 -4.86
CA LYS A 69 -7.51 -1.55 -6.15
C LYS A 69 -7.96 -0.31 -6.92
N PHE A 70 -8.56 0.68 -6.24
CA PHE A 70 -8.89 1.98 -6.83
C PHE A 70 -7.65 2.75 -7.35
N CYS A 71 -6.58 2.82 -6.55
CA CYS A 71 -5.34 3.48 -6.94
C CYS A 71 -4.70 2.85 -8.19
N TYR A 72 -4.88 1.54 -8.36
CA TYR A 72 -4.38 0.77 -9.51
C TYR A 72 -5.34 0.77 -10.71
N GLY A 73 -6.53 1.35 -10.57
CA GLY A 73 -7.54 1.32 -11.64
C GLY A 73 -8.12 -0.07 -11.89
N ILE A 74 -8.07 -0.95 -10.88
CA ILE A 74 -8.68 -2.26 -10.90
C ILE A 74 -10.13 -2.13 -10.47
N ASN A 75 -11.04 -2.80 -11.17
CA ASN A 75 -12.45 -2.85 -10.79
C ASN A 75 -12.63 -3.73 -9.54
N PHE A 76 -13.47 -3.29 -8.62
CA PHE A 76 -13.82 -4.03 -7.40
C PHE A 76 -15.26 -3.72 -6.99
N GLU A 77 -15.85 -4.64 -6.24
CA GLU A 77 -17.15 -4.47 -5.61
C GLU A 77 -16.97 -3.80 -4.24
N ILE A 78 -17.92 -2.92 -3.88
CA ILE A 78 -18.00 -2.21 -2.60
C ILE A 78 -19.11 -2.82 -1.76
#